data_AF-I0LCE4-F1
#
_entry.id   AF-I0LCE4-F1
#
_cell.length_a   1.000
_cell.length_b   1.000
_cell.length_c   1.000
_cell.angle_alpha   90.00
_cell.angle_beta   90.00
_cell.angle_gamma   90.00
#
_symmetry.space_group_name_H-M   'P 1'
#
loop_
_entity.id
_entity.type
_entity.pdbx_description
1 polymer ?
#
loop_
_entity_poly.entity_id
_entity_poly.type
_entity_poly.pdbx_seq_one_letter_code
_entity_poly.pdbx_strand_id
1 'polypeptide(L)'
;MPEQTAVTPDRSTVRLALIVGGLVLAVLLGFGLGRMNGTPATGGVSGAAALTADHTHPPGTGAHDHGSVAGADQGAAAEPGGLSVSSGGYTLVPLATEFLLGRPGQLRFQVRDVQRRPVTRFAIVHDKPMHLIVVRRDLTGYQHLHPTMTADGTWAVPVTLTQPGVWRAYADFTVVADNGAQSALTLGVDLVVPGSYQPRPLPAAATSTTVDGFTVGYQGTPQSGVTVPLTFRIDGADGSAALQRYLGAYGHLVALREGDLGYLHVHPEPELADGQVKFWLTTPGPGRYRLYLDFQVANEVHTAEFTLTVT
;
A
#
# COMPACT_ATOMS: atom_id res chain seq x y z
N MET A 1 -24.19 -33.23 -70.13
CA MET A 1 -24.51 -33.15 -68.68
C MET A 1 -23.21 -32.84 -67.96
N PRO A 2 -23.08 -31.74 -67.19
CA PRO A 2 -21.88 -31.56 -66.38
C PRO A 2 -22.04 -32.31 -65.05
N GLU A 3 -20.97 -32.98 -64.66
CA GLU A 3 -20.84 -33.80 -63.46
C GLU A 3 -20.65 -32.91 -62.21
N GLN A 4 -21.47 -33.09 -61.18
CA GLN A 4 -21.31 -32.40 -59.90
C GLN A 4 -20.28 -33.15 -59.04
N THR A 5 -19.09 -32.59 -58.87
CA THR A 5 -18.12 -33.02 -57.85
C THR A 5 -18.57 -32.57 -56.47
N ALA A 6 -18.91 -33.53 -55.60
CA ALA A 6 -19.20 -33.29 -54.20
C ALA A 6 -17.93 -32.91 -53.43
N VAL A 7 -17.90 -31.69 -52.88
CA VAL A 7 -16.81 -31.22 -52.00
C VAL A 7 -17.01 -31.83 -50.63
N THR A 8 -16.13 -32.77 -50.25
CA THR A 8 -16.11 -33.32 -48.89
C THR A 8 -15.24 -32.42 -48.02
N PRO A 9 -15.74 -31.90 -46.88
CA PRO A 9 -14.97 -30.98 -46.05
C PRO A 9 -13.71 -31.66 -45.48
N ASP A 10 -12.58 -30.98 -45.58
CA ASP A 10 -11.31 -31.45 -45.04
C ASP A 10 -11.40 -31.62 -43.52
N ARG A 11 -10.85 -32.73 -43.02
CA ARG A 11 -10.81 -33.09 -41.59
C ARG A 11 -10.12 -32.02 -40.75
N SER A 12 -9.20 -31.25 -41.33
CA SER A 12 -8.56 -30.11 -40.68
C SER A 12 -9.57 -29.01 -40.32
N THR A 13 -10.52 -28.73 -41.24
CA THR A 13 -11.55 -27.69 -41.09
C THR A 13 -12.60 -28.12 -40.07
N VAL A 14 -12.96 -29.40 -40.07
CA VAL A 14 -13.88 -29.97 -39.07
C VAL A 14 -13.27 -29.93 -37.66
N ARG A 15 -11.98 -30.26 -37.52
CA ARG A 15 -11.28 -30.18 -36.22
C ARG A 15 -11.19 -28.75 -35.70
N LEU A 16 -10.86 -27.79 -36.57
CA LEU A 16 -10.80 -26.38 -36.18
C LEU A 16 -12.18 -25.87 -35.74
N ALA A 17 -13.24 -26.21 -36.47
CA ALA A 17 -14.61 -25.83 -36.13
C ALA A 17 -15.05 -26.39 -34.76
N LEU A 18 -14.67 -27.64 -34.44
CA LEU A 18 -14.97 -28.24 -33.14
C LEU A 18 -14.20 -27.59 -31.99
N ILE A 19 -12.92 -27.24 -32.20
CA ILE A 19 -12.11 -26.56 -31.17
C ILE A 19 -12.67 -25.16 -30.90
N VAL A 20 -12.94 -24.38 -31.95
CA VAL A 20 -13.50 -23.02 -31.82
C VAL A 20 -14.89 -23.07 -31.17
N GLY A 21 -15.74 -24.02 -31.59
CA GLY A 21 -17.06 -24.21 -30.98
C GLY A 21 -16.98 -24.56 -29.49
N GLY A 22 -16.07 -25.45 -29.09
CA GLY A 22 -15.84 -25.79 -27.69
C GLY A 22 -15.37 -24.61 -26.84
N LEU A 23 -14.47 -23.78 -27.39
CA LEU A 23 -13.93 -22.60 -26.70
C LEU A 23 -15.01 -21.53 -26.47
N VAL A 24 -15.85 -21.27 -27.48
CA VAL A 24 -16.99 -20.33 -27.35
C VAL A 24 -17.99 -20.84 -26.30
N LEU A 25 -18.30 -22.13 -26.30
CA LEU A 25 -19.21 -22.72 -25.32
C LEU A 25 -18.67 -22.61 -23.88
N ALA A 26 -17.38 -22.84 -23.69
CA ALA A 26 -16.73 -22.71 -22.38
C ALA A 26 -16.78 -21.26 -21.84
N VAL A 27 -16.53 -20.27 -22.70
CA VAL A 27 -16.62 -18.84 -22.33
C VAL A 27 -18.05 -18.45 -21.96
N LEU A 28 -19.05 -18.90 -22.72
CA LEU A 28 -20.46 -18.59 -22.45
C LEU A 28 -20.95 -19.24 -21.15
N LEU A 29 -20.54 -20.49 -20.87
CA LEU A 29 -20.87 -21.18 -19.63
C LEU A 29 -20.20 -20.51 -18.42
N GLY A 30 -18.92 -20.14 -18.52
CA GLY A 30 -18.20 -19.41 -17.47
C GLY A 30 -18.84 -18.06 -17.16
N PHE A 31 -19.25 -17.32 -18.19
CA PHE A 31 -19.94 -16.04 -18.03
C PHE A 31 -21.35 -16.18 -17.43
N GLY A 32 -22.07 -17.25 -17.78
CA GLY A 32 -23.37 -17.58 -17.20
C GLY A 32 -23.27 -17.91 -15.71
N LEU A 33 -22.29 -18.73 -15.31
CA LEU A 33 -22.04 -19.07 -13.90
C LEU A 33 -21.63 -17.84 -13.06
N GLY A 34 -20.83 -16.92 -13.62
CA GLY A 34 -20.46 -15.68 -12.94
C GLY A 34 -21.64 -14.74 -12.65
N ARG A 35 -22.72 -14.81 -13.44
CA ARG A 35 -23.94 -14.01 -13.24
C ARG A 35 -24.90 -14.58 -12.19
N MET A 36 -24.77 -15.86 -11.85
CA MET A 36 -25.66 -16.52 -10.86
C MET A 36 -25.19 -16.31 -9.41
N ASN A 37 -23.95 -15.87 -9.18
CA ASN A 37 -23.35 -15.68 -7.86
C ASN A 37 -23.35 -14.24 -7.33
N GLY A 38 -24.22 -13.35 -7.84
CA GLY A 38 -24.13 -11.92 -7.49
C GLY A 38 -25.44 -11.14 -7.44
N THR A 39 -26.25 -11.39 -6.41
CA THR A 39 -27.16 -10.37 -5.84
C THR A 39 -27.36 -10.66 -4.36
N PRO A 40 -26.86 -9.83 -3.43
CA PRO A 40 -27.39 -9.82 -2.08
C PRO A 40 -28.77 -9.17 -2.10
N ALA A 41 -29.76 -9.89 -1.59
CA ALA A 41 -31.12 -9.41 -1.44
C ALA A 41 -31.18 -8.24 -0.44
N THR A 42 -31.85 -7.15 -0.81
CA THR A 42 -32.25 -6.06 0.08
C THR A 42 -33.34 -6.54 1.02
N GLY A 43 -33.00 -6.84 2.27
CA GLY A 43 -33.95 -7.03 3.36
C GLY A 43 -34.29 -5.70 4.01
N GLY A 44 -35.52 -5.23 3.84
CA GLY A 44 -36.06 -4.07 4.54
C GLY A 44 -36.46 -4.42 5.97
N VAL A 45 -36.15 -3.53 6.92
CA VAL A 45 -36.81 -3.46 8.22
C VAL A 45 -37.03 -1.98 8.55
N SER A 46 -38.31 -1.61 8.67
CA SER A 46 -38.77 -0.34 9.22
C SER A 46 -38.80 -0.41 10.75
N GLY A 47 -38.37 0.65 11.43
CA GLY A 47 -38.54 0.80 12.87
C GLY A 47 -37.92 2.10 13.39
N ALA A 48 -38.76 3.11 13.61
CA ALA A 48 -38.39 4.42 14.13
C ALA A 48 -38.10 4.40 15.64
N ALA A 49 -37.11 5.18 16.08
CA ALA A 49 -37.13 5.88 17.36
C ALA A 49 -36.17 7.08 17.30
N ALA A 50 -36.72 8.28 17.50
CA ALA A 50 -35.98 9.52 17.67
C ALA A 50 -35.27 9.52 19.03
N LEU A 51 -33.98 9.86 19.03
CA LEU A 51 -33.28 10.36 20.21
C LEU A 51 -32.36 11.50 19.78
N THR A 52 -32.62 12.66 20.37
CA THR A 52 -31.82 13.88 20.34
C THR A 52 -30.39 13.59 20.80
N ALA A 53 -29.40 13.91 19.97
CA ALA A 53 -27.98 13.86 20.35
C ALA A 53 -27.34 15.23 20.09
N ASP A 54 -26.96 15.82 21.21
CA ASP A 54 -26.19 17.04 21.41
C ASP A 54 -24.83 16.97 20.71
N HIS A 55 -24.37 18.07 20.13
CA HIS A 55 -23.12 18.14 19.38
C HIS A 55 -21.95 18.39 20.34
N THR A 56 -21.09 17.40 20.51
CA THR A 56 -19.77 17.58 21.14
C THR A 56 -18.71 16.83 20.32
N HIS A 57 -17.85 17.59 19.64
CA HIS A 57 -16.50 17.18 19.23
C HIS A 57 -15.54 18.04 20.08
N PRO A 58 -14.47 17.53 20.75
CA PRO A 58 -13.28 16.83 20.17
C PRO A 58 -12.64 15.79 21.17
N PRO A 59 -11.38 15.26 21.07
CA PRO A 59 -10.37 15.18 19.99
C PRO A 59 -9.95 13.72 19.62
N GLY A 60 -9.28 13.55 18.46
CA GLY A 60 -8.37 12.43 18.14
C GLY A 60 -9.02 11.11 17.72
N THR A 61 -9.03 10.83 16.41
CA THR A 61 -9.28 9.46 15.92
C THR A 61 -8.23 8.52 16.50
N GLY A 62 -8.68 7.47 17.20
CA GLY A 62 -7.82 6.43 17.78
C GLY A 62 -6.95 5.69 16.74
N ALA A 63 -6.24 4.66 17.21
CA ALA A 63 -5.41 3.81 16.36
C ALA A 63 -6.17 3.42 15.08
N HIS A 64 -5.63 3.84 13.95
CA HIS A 64 -6.23 3.59 12.65
C HIS A 64 -5.41 2.54 11.90
N ASP A 65 -6.15 1.75 11.15
CA ASP A 65 -5.72 0.57 10.44
C ASP A 65 -5.55 0.94 8.96
N HIS A 66 -4.37 0.66 8.40
CA HIS A 66 -4.13 0.64 6.95
C HIS A 66 -4.83 -0.57 6.31
N GLY A 67 -6.17 -0.56 6.37
CA GLY A 67 -7.04 -1.71 6.19
C GLY A 67 -6.69 -2.60 5.00
N SER A 68 -6.65 -3.91 5.28
CA SER A 68 -7.07 -4.92 4.32
C SER A 68 -8.53 -4.70 3.96
N VAL A 69 -8.89 -5.06 2.73
CA VAL A 69 -10.26 -5.11 2.21
C VAL A 69 -11.22 -5.66 3.27
N ALA A 70 -12.17 -4.83 3.73
CA ALA A 70 -13.29 -5.30 4.53
C ALA A 70 -14.14 -6.24 3.65
N GLY A 71 -13.92 -7.55 3.78
CA GLY A 71 -14.68 -8.56 3.05
C GLY A 71 -13.97 -9.88 2.72
N ALA A 72 -12.72 -10.11 3.14
CA ALA A 72 -12.09 -11.42 3.00
C ALA A 72 -12.24 -12.23 4.29
N ASP A 73 -12.73 -13.47 4.15
CA ASP A 73 -12.76 -14.49 5.20
C ASP A 73 -11.46 -14.54 5.99
N GLN A 74 -11.56 -14.89 7.28
CA GLN A 74 -10.48 -15.06 8.27
C GLN A 74 -9.48 -16.21 7.92
N GLY A 75 -9.25 -16.48 6.64
CA GLY A 75 -8.33 -17.49 6.11
C GLY A 75 -7.57 -17.06 4.85
N ALA A 76 -7.71 -15.83 4.36
CA ALA A 76 -6.85 -15.31 3.31
C ALA A 76 -5.55 -14.75 3.93
N ALA A 77 -4.39 -15.25 3.49
CA ALA A 77 -3.11 -14.65 3.83
C ALA A 77 -3.16 -13.15 3.48
N ALA A 78 -2.71 -12.27 4.39
CA ALA A 78 -2.71 -10.84 4.16
C ALA A 78 -1.77 -10.49 2.99
N GLU A 79 -2.29 -10.45 1.76
CA GLU A 79 -1.49 -10.13 0.58
C GLU A 79 -0.87 -8.72 0.73
N PRO A 80 0.42 -8.55 0.38
CA PRO A 80 1.04 -7.24 0.47
C PRO A 80 0.36 -6.21 -0.46
N GLY A 81 0.21 -4.99 0.05
CA GLY A 81 -0.39 -3.87 -0.66
C GLY A 81 0.55 -3.20 -1.66
N GLY A 82 0.01 -2.22 -2.39
CA GLY A 82 0.83 -1.30 -3.19
C GLY A 82 1.50 -1.91 -4.43
N LEU A 83 1.20 -3.15 -4.81
CA LEU A 83 1.77 -3.81 -5.99
C LEU A 83 1.09 -3.42 -7.31
N SER A 84 -0.13 -2.88 -7.26
CA SER A 84 -0.87 -2.45 -8.44
C SER A 84 -1.08 -0.93 -8.48
N VAL A 85 -1.15 -0.39 -9.70
CA VAL A 85 -1.54 1.01 -9.94
C VAL A 85 -3.05 1.25 -9.71
N SER A 86 -3.84 0.17 -9.76
CA SER A 86 -5.28 0.19 -9.54
C SER A 86 -5.69 -0.90 -8.55
N SER A 87 -6.57 -0.55 -7.61
CA SER A 87 -7.18 -1.47 -6.65
C SER A 87 -8.48 -0.85 -6.11
N GLY A 88 -9.44 -1.69 -5.71
CA GLY A 88 -10.70 -1.21 -5.11
C GLY A 88 -11.52 -0.25 -5.98
N GLY A 89 -11.32 -0.27 -7.30
CA GLY A 89 -11.97 0.67 -8.23
C GLY A 89 -11.30 2.04 -8.34
N TYR A 90 -10.13 2.22 -7.72
CA TYR A 90 -9.34 3.45 -7.79
C TYR A 90 -8.05 3.23 -8.55
N THR A 91 -7.55 4.27 -9.22
CA THR A 91 -6.31 4.23 -10.00
C THR A 91 -5.44 5.43 -9.66
N LEU A 92 -4.17 5.18 -9.39
CA LEU A 92 -3.14 6.21 -9.23
C LEU A 92 -2.65 6.65 -10.62
N VAL A 93 -2.79 7.93 -10.93
CA VAL A 93 -2.46 8.50 -12.25
C VAL A 93 -1.40 9.58 -12.10
N PRO A 94 -0.10 9.25 -12.23
CA PRO A 94 0.96 10.25 -12.27
C PRO A 94 0.86 11.10 -13.53
N LEU A 95 1.15 12.40 -13.41
CA LEU A 95 1.25 13.32 -14.55
C LEU A 95 2.58 13.14 -15.29
N ALA A 96 3.63 12.78 -14.57
CA ALA A 96 4.93 12.40 -15.09
C ALA A 96 5.57 11.37 -14.15
N THR A 97 6.34 10.45 -14.71
CA THR A 97 7.05 9.39 -13.96
C THR A 97 8.56 9.48 -14.08
N GLU A 98 9.09 10.36 -14.93
CA GLU A 98 10.52 10.54 -15.11
C GLU A 98 11.06 11.71 -14.28
N PHE A 99 12.19 11.49 -13.63
CA PHE A 99 12.89 12.48 -12.82
C PHE A 99 14.35 12.60 -13.24
N LEU A 100 14.89 13.82 -13.19
CA LEU A 100 16.30 14.08 -13.44
C LEU A 100 17.12 13.78 -12.19
N LEU A 101 18.23 13.06 -12.36
CA LEU A 101 19.12 12.64 -11.28
C LEU A 101 19.59 13.82 -10.42
N GLY A 102 19.30 13.75 -9.12
CA GLY A 102 19.75 14.73 -8.12
C GLY A 102 19.13 16.12 -8.26
N ARG A 103 18.17 16.31 -9.16
CA ARG A 103 17.51 17.60 -9.38
C ARG A 103 16.19 17.63 -8.61
N PRO A 104 15.88 18.73 -7.90
CA PRO A 104 14.56 18.95 -7.35
C PRO A 104 13.50 18.86 -8.45
N GLY A 105 12.51 18.01 -8.23
CA GLY A 105 11.33 17.88 -9.06
C GLY A 105 10.07 17.91 -8.20
N GLN A 106 8.92 17.77 -8.85
CA GLN A 106 7.63 17.68 -8.17
C GLN A 106 6.90 16.45 -8.70
N LEU A 107 6.59 15.50 -7.81
CA LEU A 107 5.69 14.42 -8.16
C LEU A 107 4.27 14.97 -8.12
N ARG A 108 3.56 14.86 -9.24
CA ARG A 108 2.17 15.26 -9.38
C ARG A 108 1.34 14.10 -9.88
N PHE A 109 0.19 13.88 -9.27
CA PHE A 109 -0.69 12.77 -9.62
C PHE A 109 -2.13 13.04 -9.22
N GLN A 110 -3.04 12.18 -9.69
CA GLN A 110 -4.43 12.13 -9.24
C GLN A 110 -4.78 10.70 -8.84
N VAL A 111 -5.70 10.56 -7.90
CA VAL A 111 -6.43 9.30 -7.69
C VAL A 111 -7.75 9.41 -8.45
N ARG A 112 -8.07 8.44 -9.30
CA ARG A 112 -9.29 8.43 -10.11
C ARG A 112 -10.17 7.24 -9.80
N ASP A 113 -11.48 7.44 -9.77
CA ASP A 113 -12.48 6.38 -9.60
C ASP A 113 -12.70 5.56 -10.88
N VAL A 114 -13.61 4.58 -10.83
CA VAL A 114 -13.95 3.73 -11.99
C VAL A 114 -14.59 4.51 -13.16
N GLN A 115 -15.16 5.68 -12.90
CA GLN A 115 -15.66 6.62 -13.92
C GLN A 115 -14.57 7.59 -14.42
N ARG A 116 -13.31 7.40 -13.98
CA ARG A 116 -12.15 8.25 -14.27
C ARG A 116 -12.27 9.67 -13.73
N ARG A 117 -13.13 9.93 -12.74
CA ARG A 117 -13.24 11.25 -12.10
C ARG A 117 -12.17 11.38 -11.03
N PRO A 118 -11.54 12.57 -10.86
CA PRO A 118 -10.64 12.81 -9.73
C PRO A 118 -11.37 12.64 -8.41
N VAL A 119 -10.77 11.88 -7.50
CA VAL A 119 -11.24 11.75 -6.12
C VAL A 119 -10.71 12.92 -5.30
N THR A 120 -11.57 13.54 -4.51
CA THR A 120 -11.25 14.73 -3.70
C THR A 120 -11.64 14.60 -2.22
N ARG A 121 -12.18 13.44 -1.81
CA ARG A 121 -12.62 13.19 -0.43
C ARG A 121 -11.80 12.08 0.19
N PHE A 122 -10.96 12.46 1.14
CA PHE A 122 -10.03 11.59 1.86
C PHE A 122 -10.18 11.82 3.36
N ALA A 123 -10.08 10.75 4.15
CA ALA A 123 -10.01 10.85 5.60
C ALA A 123 -8.61 11.28 6.04
N ILE A 124 -8.51 11.93 7.19
CA ILE A 124 -7.22 12.25 7.82
C ILE A 124 -6.80 11.07 8.69
N VAL A 125 -5.61 10.56 8.42
CA VAL A 125 -4.97 9.38 9.00
C VAL A 125 -3.54 9.82 9.32
N HIS A 126 -3.08 9.67 10.56
CA HIS A 126 -1.81 10.24 11.06
C HIS A 126 -1.62 11.73 10.68
N ASP A 127 -2.61 12.57 11.01
CA ASP A 127 -2.63 14.01 10.72
C ASP A 127 -2.54 14.40 9.22
N LYS A 128 -2.55 13.43 8.31
CA LYS A 128 -2.44 13.66 6.86
C LYS A 128 -3.56 12.97 6.09
N PRO A 129 -4.01 13.56 4.97
CA PRO A 129 -4.97 12.88 4.11
C PRO A 129 -4.31 11.81 3.22
N MET A 130 -2.97 11.80 3.13
CA MET A 130 -2.21 10.86 2.31
C MET A 130 -0.76 10.77 2.79
N HIS A 131 -0.25 9.54 2.89
CA HIS A 131 1.16 9.25 2.98
C HIS A 131 1.66 8.80 1.61
N LEU A 132 2.83 9.32 1.22
CA LEU A 132 3.49 8.93 -0.01
C LEU A 132 4.87 8.38 0.31
N ILE A 133 5.06 7.10 0.06
CA ILE A 133 6.37 6.46 0.22
C ILE A 133 7.04 6.35 -1.14
N VAL A 134 8.27 6.84 -1.27
CA VAL A 134 9.06 6.68 -2.50
C VAL A 134 10.31 5.89 -2.17
N VAL A 135 10.44 4.70 -2.76
CA VAL A 135 11.54 3.77 -2.48
C VAL A 135 12.22 3.29 -3.74
N ARG A 136 13.54 3.11 -3.73
CA ARG A 136 14.26 2.54 -4.87
C ARG A 136 13.96 1.04 -4.99
N ARG A 137 14.00 0.48 -6.20
CA ARG A 137 13.69 -0.94 -6.43
C ARG A 137 14.61 -1.92 -5.69
N ASP A 138 15.80 -1.48 -5.29
CA ASP A 138 16.72 -2.26 -4.46
C ASP A 138 16.64 -1.93 -2.96
N LEU A 139 15.63 -1.16 -2.53
CA LEU A 139 15.37 -0.80 -1.13
C LEU A 139 16.50 0.01 -0.48
N THR A 140 17.33 0.71 -1.27
CA THR A 140 18.49 1.46 -0.74
C THR A 140 18.34 2.99 -0.80
N GLY A 141 17.14 3.47 -1.10
CA GLY A 141 16.75 4.87 -1.02
C GLY A 141 15.27 4.95 -0.68
N TYR A 142 14.91 5.78 0.28
CA TYR A 142 13.57 5.88 0.87
C TYR A 142 13.23 7.34 1.17
N GLN A 143 11.98 7.71 0.96
CA GLN A 143 11.42 8.99 1.37
C GLN A 143 9.99 8.77 1.86
N HIS A 144 9.66 9.31 3.03
CA HIS A 144 8.30 9.40 3.54
C HIS A 144 7.80 10.84 3.37
N LEU A 145 6.85 11.02 2.48
CA LEU A 145 6.39 12.31 2.00
C LEU A 145 4.90 12.50 2.26
N HIS A 146 4.48 13.76 2.37
CA HIS A 146 3.08 14.13 2.61
C HIS A 146 2.62 15.12 1.54
N PRO A 147 2.02 14.63 0.44
CA PRO A 147 1.57 15.51 -0.64
C PRO A 147 0.39 16.38 -0.19
N THR A 148 0.21 17.52 -0.86
CA THR A 148 -0.97 18.35 -0.69
C THR A 148 -1.83 18.29 -1.95
N MET A 149 -3.15 18.40 -1.78
CA MET A 149 -4.10 18.30 -2.87
C MET A 149 -4.69 19.67 -3.21
N THR A 150 -4.73 20.02 -4.49
CA THR A 150 -5.49 21.17 -4.99
C THR A 150 -6.97 20.81 -5.19
N ALA A 151 -7.84 21.82 -5.35
CA ALA A 151 -9.29 21.62 -5.42
C ALA A 151 -9.76 20.74 -6.61
N ASP A 152 -8.95 20.61 -7.66
CA ASP A 152 -9.20 19.75 -8.82
C ASP A 152 -8.81 18.27 -8.59
N GLY A 153 -8.35 17.91 -7.38
CA GLY A 153 -7.91 16.56 -7.02
C GLY A 153 -6.46 16.25 -7.39
N THR A 154 -5.69 17.24 -7.85
CA THR A 154 -4.27 17.06 -8.15
C THR A 154 -3.43 17.12 -6.87
N TRP A 155 -2.72 16.04 -6.60
CA TRP A 155 -1.73 15.95 -5.52
C TRP A 155 -0.37 16.41 -6.01
N ALA A 156 0.39 17.07 -5.14
CA ALA A 156 1.75 17.51 -5.42
C ALA A 156 2.67 17.37 -4.20
N VAL A 157 3.91 16.93 -4.43
CA VAL A 157 4.96 16.94 -3.42
C VAL A 157 6.34 17.15 -4.05
N PRO A 158 7.22 17.96 -3.44
CA PRO A 158 8.62 18.04 -3.86
C PRO A 158 9.31 16.69 -3.67
N VAL A 159 10.10 16.27 -4.65
CA VAL A 159 10.90 15.04 -4.56
C VAL A 159 12.24 15.27 -5.24
N THR A 160 13.31 14.80 -4.63
CA THR A 160 14.65 14.77 -5.24
C THR A 160 15.17 13.35 -5.18
N LEU A 161 15.35 12.73 -6.34
CA LEU A 161 15.85 11.35 -6.43
C LEU A 161 17.35 11.40 -6.79
N THR A 162 18.20 11.12 -5.81
CA THR A 162 19.66 11.30 -5.90
C THR A 162 20.40 10.10 -6.48
N GLN A 163 19.69 9.02 -6.82
CA GLN A 163 20.28 7.81 -7.40
C GLN A 163 19.54 7.37 -8.67
N PRO A 164 20.25 6.88 -9.70
CA PRO A 164 19.63 6.33 -10.89
C PRO A 164 18.95 5.00 -10.60
N GLY A 165 17.94 4.67 -11.41
CA GLY A 165 17.20 3.41 -11.35
C GLY A 165 15.69 3.58 -11.35
N VAL A 166 15.02 2.46 -11.14
CA VAL A 166 13.56 2.41 -10.94
C VAL A 166 13.28 2.65 -9.47
N TRP A 167 12.32 3.52 -9.21
CA TRP A 167 11.76 3.81 -7.91
C TRP A 167 10.28 3.43 -7.93
N ARG A 168 9.72 3.12 -6.77
CA ARG A 168 8.29 2.87 -6.59
C ARG A 168 7.73 3.90 -5.63
N ALA A 169 6.67 4.57 -6.07
CA ALA A 169 5.87 5.45 -5.24
C ALA A 169 4.62 4.71 -4.78
N TYR A 170 4.33 4.72 -3.49
CA TYR A 170 3.10 4.23 -2.89
C TYR A 170 2.28 5.43 -2.43
N ALA A 171 1.04 5.53 -2.88
CA ALA A 171 0.04 6.39 -2.27
C ALA A 171 -0.78 5.56 -1.30
N ASP A 172 -0.69 5.88 -0.01
CA ASP A 172 -1.42 5.25 1.08
C ASP A 172 -2.44 6.27 1.63
N PHE A 173 -3.72 5.93 1.50
CA PHE A 173 -4.81 6.85 1.77
C PHE A 173 -6.10 6.12 2.11
N THR A 174 -7.03 6.85 2.73
CA THR A 174 -8.39 6.40 2.99
C THR A 174 -9.37 7.26 2.22
N VAL A 175 -10.05 6.69 1.22
CA VAL A 175 -11.13 7.38 0.48
C VAL A 175 -12.41 7.41 1.28
N VAL A 176 -13.21 8.47 1.10
CA VAL A 176 -14.53 8.62 1.71
C VAL A 176 -15.59 8.69 0.62
N ALA A 177 -16.43 7.67 0.53
CA ALA A 177 -17.55 7.61 -0.41
C ALA A 177 -18.68 8.57 -0.03
N ASP A 178 -19.62 8.81 -0.95
CA ASP A 178 -20.74 9.76 -0.75
C ASP A 178 -21.66 9.38 0.41
N ASN A 179 -21.79 8.09 0.69
CA ASN A 179 -22.51 7.55 1.85
C ASN A 179 -21.69 7.58 3.16
N GLY A 180 -20.48 8.16 3.15
CA GLY A 180 -19.58 8.23 4.30
C GLY A 180 -18.73 6.98 4.54
N ALA A 181 -18.91 5.91 3.75
CA ALA A 181 -18.10 4.70 3.88
C ALA A 181 -16.63 5.02 3.57
N GLN A 182 -15.72 4.43 4.37
CA GLN A 182 -14.29 4.61 4.23
C GLN A 182 -13.63 3.35 3.68
N SER A 183 -12.59 3.52 2.86
CA SER A 183 -11.78 2.39 2.37
C SER A 183 -10.32 2.81 2.32
N ALA A 184 -9.50 2.12 3.12
CA ALA A 184 -8.04 2.26 3.09
C ALA A 184 -7.48 1.52 1.86
N LEU A 185 -6.56 2.16 1.17
CA LEU A 185 -5.96 1.67 -0.07
C LEU A 185 -4.49 2.09 -0.15
N THR A 186 -3.67 1.16 -0.62
CA THR A 186 -2.29 1.45 -1.03
C THR A 186 -2.16 1.16 -2.52
N LEU A 187 -1.93 2.20 -3.33
CA LEU A 187 -1.71 2.09 -4.76
C LEU A 187 -0.24 2.39 -5.08
N GLY A 188 0.34 1.68 -6.03
CA GLY A 188 1.76 1.83 -6.39
C GLY A 188 1.99 2.11 -7.87
N VAL A 189 2.93 2.99 -8.16
CA VAL A 189 3.41 3.26 -9.52
C VAL A 189 4.93 3.39 -9.53
N ASP A 190 5.55 3.01 -10.64
CA ASP A 190 6.99 3.16 -10.81
C ASP A 190 7.35 4.55 -11.33
N LEU A 191 8.44 5.09 -10.81
CA LEU A 191 9.12 6.30 -11.25
C LEU A 191 10.50 5.90 -11.79
N VAL A 192 11.03 6.69 -12.73
CA VAL A 192 12.30 6.38 -13.40
C VAL A 192 13.25 7.55 -13.27
N VAL A 193 14.48 7.26 -12.85
CA VAL A 193 15.61 8.17 -12.90
C VAL A 193 16.64 7.59 -13.88
N PRO A 194 16.76 8.15 -15.10
CA PRO A 194 17.73 7.67 -16.08
C PRO A 194 19.16 7.72 -15.54
N GLY A 195 19.96 6.72 -15.91
CA GLY A 195 21.38 6.64 -15.55
C GLY A 195 21.85 5.20 -15.34
N SER A 196 23.11 5.05 -14.91
CA SER A 196 23.70 3.74 -14.64
C SER A 196 23.15 3.14 -13.34
N TYR A 197 22.08 2.34 -13.45
CA TYR A 197 21.50 1.61 -12.33
C TYR A 197 22.37 0.40 -11.96
N GLN A 198 22.95 0.42 -10.77
CA GLN A 198 23.63 -0.72 -10.15
C GLN A 198 22.86 -1.09 -8.86
N PRO A 199 22.09 -2.19 -8.86
CA PRO A 199 21.39 -2.66 -7.67
C PRO A 199 22.36 -3.00 -6.54
N ARG A 200 22.01 -2.62 -5.32
CA ARG A 200 22.75 -3.00 -4.10
C ARG A 200 22.00 -4.10 -3.34
N PRO A 201 22.69 -5.12 -2.81
CA PRO A 201 22.03 -6.09 -1.94
C PRO A 201 21.58 -5.41 -0.63
N LEU A 202 20.48 -5.89 -0.05
CA LEU A 202 20.08 -5.48 1.29
C LEU A 202 21.17 -5.83 2.32
N PRO A 203 21.38 -4.98 3.34
CA PRO A 203 22.22 -5.30 4.48
C PRO A 203 21.81 -6.61 5.15
N ALA A 204 22.75 -7.25 5.85
CA ALA A 204 22.46 -8.43 6.68
C ALA A 204 21.35 -8.12 7.69
N ALA A 205 20.57 -9.15 8.04
CA ALA A 205 19.55 -8.98 9.06
C ALA A 205 20.20 -8.65 10.41
N ALA A 206 19.65 -7.66 11.11
CA ALA A 206 20.17 -7.18 12.38
C ALA A 206 19.02 -6.64 13.22
N THR A 207 19.07 -6.87 14.54
CA THR A 207 18.10 -6.35 15.51
C THR A 207 18.45 -4.97 16.03
N SER A 208 19.57 -4.40 15.59
CA SER A 208 20.01 -3.05 15.96
C SER A 208 20.68 -2.36 14.78
N THR A 209 20.52 -1.05 14.70
CA THR A 209 21.15 -0.15 13.73
C THR A 209 21.46 1.19 14.38
N THR A 210 22.27 2.01 13.71
CA THR A 210 22.54 3.39 14.13
C THR A 210 22.16 4.38 13.04
N VAL A 211 21.62 5.52 13.45
CA VAL A 211 21.25 6.63 12.56
C VAL A 211 21.38 7.94 13.32
N ASP A 212 22.06 8.93 12.73
CA ASP A 212 22.18 10.29 13.26
C ASP A 212 22.59 10.39 14.75
N GLY A 213 23.41 9.45 15.22
CA GLY A 213 23.86 9.39 16.62
C GLY A 213 22.94 8.64 17.58
N PHE A 214 21.81 8.12 17.10
CA PHE A 214 20.93 7.22 17.83
C PHE A 214 21.27 5.75 17.56
N THR A 215 21.16 4.92 18.60
CA THR A 215 21.10 3.47 18.47
C THR A 215 19.65 3.04 18.57
N VAL A 216 19.16 2.37 17.53
CA VAL A 216 17.79 1.84 17.49
C VAL A 216 17.87 0.33 17.52
N GLY A 217 17.25 -0.28 18.53
CA GLY A 217 17.08 -1.72 18.66
C GLY A 217 15.62 -2.11 18.52
N TYR A 218 15.34 -3.27 17.96
CA TYR A 218 14.00 -3.86 18.01
C TYR A 218 13.98 -5.20 18.72
N GLN A 219 12.83 -5.53 19.31
CA GLN A 219 12.52 -6.83 19.89
C GLN A 219 11.25 -7.40 19.25
N GLY A 220 11.17 -8.73 19.21
CA GLY A 220 10.08 -9.48 18.60
C GLY A 220 10.58 -10.39 17.46
N THR A 221 9.76 -11.37 17.12
CA THR A 221 10.08 -12.41 16.14
C THR A 221 8.99 -12.45 15.08
N PRO A 222 9.15 -11.73 13.95
CA PRO A 222 8.23 -11.79 12.82
C PRO A 222 7.99 -13.23 12.38
N GLN A 223 6.71 -13.59 12.19
CA GLN A 223 6.29 -14.93 11.80
C GLN A 223 5.37 -14.85 10.59
N SER A 224 5.61 -15.71 9.60
CA SER A 224 4.81 -15.76 8.38
C SER A 224 3.33 -16.03 8.71
N GLY A 225 2.45 -15.18 8.19
CA GLY A 225 1.00 -15.29 8.33
C GLY A 225 0.44 -14.91 9.71
N VAL A 226 1.27 -14.48 10.66
CA VAL A 226 0.84 -14.14 12.02
C VAL A 226 1.13 -12.67 12.31
N THR A 227 0.15 -11.98 12.88
CA THR A 227 0.34 -10.63 13.41
C THR A 227 1.10 -10.72 14.73
N VAL A 228 2.30 -10.17 14.78
CA VAL A 228 3.16 -10.19 15.98
C VAL A 228 3.60 -8.78 16.37
N PRO A 229 3.85 -8.53 17.67
CA PRO A 229 4.36 -7.24 18.10
C PRO A 229 5.86 -7.12 17.80
N LEU A 230 6.25 -5.94 17.32
CA LEU A 230 7.64 -5.46 17.26
C LEU A 230 7.74 -4.20 18.12
N THR A 231 8.67 -4.19 19.08
CA THR A 231 8.96 -3.01 19.90
C THR A 231 10.31 -2.42 19.54
N PHE A 232 10.39 -1.10 19.48
CA PHE A 232 11.60 -0.36 19.12
C PHE A 232 12.03 0.52 20.29
N ARG A 233 13.28 0.35 20.71
CA ARG A 233 13.95 1.19 21.68
C ARG A 233 14.91 2.11 20.94
N ILE A 234 14.86 3.40 21.27
CA ILE A 234 15.73 4.43 20.70
C ILE A 234 16.56 5.00 21.84
N ASP A 235 17.88 4.83 21.75
CA ASP A 235 18.86 5.35 22.71
C ASP A 235 19.72 6.43 22.04
N GLY A 236 19.87 7.57 22.69
CA GLY A 236 20.83 8.62 22.35
C GLY A 236 22.08 8.54 23.25
N ALA A 237 22.89 9.60 23.24
CA ALA A 237 24.13 9.66 24.01
C ALA A 237 23.91 9.54 25.53
N ASP A 238 22.81 10.08 26.06
CA ASP A 238 22.51 10.17 27.48
C ASP A 238 21.53 9.07 27.97
N GLY A 239 21.30 8.03 27.17
CA GLY A 239 20.33 6.95 27.44
C GLY A 239 19.10 7.02 26.54
N SER A 240 17.92 6.62 27.04
CA SER A 240 16.69 6.61 26.23
C SER A 240 16.39 7.98 25.62
N ALA A 241 16.17 8.03 24.31
CA ALA A 241 15.86 9.27 23.62
C ALA A 241 14.47 9.80 24.03
N ALA A 242 14.37 11.13 24.17
CA ALA A 242 13.10 11.80 24.43
C ALA A 242 12.30 11.93 23.13
N LEU A 243 11.52 10.89 22.82
CA LEU A 243 10.69 10.83 21.61
C LEU A 243 9.58 11.87 21.64
N GLN A 244 9.34 12.48 20.49
CA GLN A 244 8.23 13.39 20.27
C GLN A 244 7.21 12.74 19.34
N ARG A 245 5.95 13.17 19.48
CA ARG A 245 4.95 12.82 18.48
C ARG A 245 5.25 13.55 17.18
N TYR A 246 5.27 12.76 16.11
CA TYR A 246 5.23 13.20 14.74
C TYR A 246 3.93 12.65 14.16
N LEU A 247 3.14 13.45 13.42
CA LEU A 247 1.92 12.93 12.75
C LEU A 247 0.98 12.12 13.67
N GLY A 248 0.82 12.58 14.91
CA GLY A 248 -0.03 11.93 15.92
C GLY A 248 0.58 10.71 16.64
N ALA A 249 1.74 10.19 16.26
CA ALA A 249 2.35 8.98 16.84
C ALA A 249 3.84 9.17 17.21
N TYR A 250 4.38 8.29 18.05
CA TYR A 250 5.80 8.33 18.42
C TYR A 250 6.74 7.68 17.38
N GLY A 251 6.18 7.00 16.38
CA GLY A 251 6.92 6.52 15.23
C GLY A 251 6.01 6.01 14.12
N HIS A 252 6.55 5.92 12.91
CA HIS A 252 5.90 5.34 11.72
C HIS A 252 6.80 4.25 11.18
N LEU A 253 6.22 3.11 10.83
CA LEU A 253 6.98 1.97 10.33
C LEU A 253 6.44 1.57 8.97
N VAL A 254 7.29 1.71 7.95
CA VAL A 254 7.05 1.13 6.63
C VAL A 254 7.84 -0.16 6.53
N ALA A 255 7.19 -1.24 6.11
CA ALA A 255 7.80 -2.54 5.91
C ALA A 255 7.57 -3.00 4.47
N LEU A 256 8.63 -3.35 3.75
CA LEU A 256 8.58 -3.74 2.34
C LEU A 256 9.26 -5.09 2.11
N ARG A 257 8.62 -5.98 1.36
CA ARG A 257 9.19 -7.28 0.97
C ARG A 257 10.29 -7.13 -0.10
N GLU A 258 11.43 -7.80 0.08
CA GLU A 258 12.47 -7.85 -0.95
C GLU A 258 11.96 -8.57 -2.22
N GLY A 259 12.29 -8.02 -3.39
CA GLY A 259 11.93 -8.59 -4.70
C GLY A 259 10.74 -7.89 -5.35
N ASP A 260 9.55 -7.99 -4.74
CA ASP A 260 8.33 -7.36 -5.29
C ASP A 260 8.03 -5.97 -4.71
N LEU A 261 8.64 -5.65 -3.56
CA LEU A 261 8.36 -4.47 -2.74
C LEU A 261 6.92 -4.45 -2.22
N GLY A 262 6.36 -5.63 -1.95
CA GLY A 262 5.05 -5.72 -1.31
C GLY A 262 5.00 -4.87 -0.03
N TYR A 263 4.05 -3.93 0.05
CA TYR A 263 3.86 -3.05 1.19
C TYR A 263 3.14 -3.80 2.30
N LEU A 264 3.74 -3.86 3.49
CA LEU A 264 3.19 -4.64 4.58
C LEU A 264 2.24 -3.80 5.42
N HIS A 265 1.28 -4.50 5.97
CA HIS A 265 0.34 -3.97 6.92
C HIS A 265 1.01 -3.79 8.29
N VAL A 266 0.94 -2.58 8.84
CA VAL A 266 1.51 -2.24 10.15
C VAL A 266 0.52 -1.39 10.93
N HIS A 267 0.32 -1.72 12.21
CA HIS A 267 -0.42 -0.87 13.14
C HIS A 267 0.48 -0.31 14.22
N PRO A 268 0.56 1.02 14.40
CA PRO A 268 1.22 1.61 15.56
C PRO A 268 0.33 1.55 16.80
N GLU A 269 0.94 1.33 17.95
CA GLU A 269 0.34 1.77 19.22
C GLU A 269 0.54 3.28 19.36
N PRO A 270 -0.50 4.05 19.72
CA PRO A 270 -0.41 5.51 19.80
C PRO A 270 0.44 5.99 20.97
N GLU A 271 0.60 5.18 22.00
CA GLU A 271 1.41 5.45 23.19
C GLU A 271 2.68 4.59 23.21
N LEU A 272 3.68 5.05 23.95
CA LEU A 272 4.86 4.25 24.24
C LEU A 272 4.52 3.12 25.21
N ALA A 273 5.06 1.93 24.94
CA ALA A 273 5.03 0.79 25.86
C ALA A 273 6.39 0.69 26.56
N ASP A 274 6.45 0.98 27.86
CA ASP A 274 7.70 1.00 28.64
C ASP A 274 8.82 1.85 28.01
N GLY A 275 8.43 3.00 27.43
CA GLY A 275 9.34 3.92 26.74
C GLY A 275 9.74 3.47 25.32
N GLN A 276 9.13 2.41 24.79
CA GLN A 276 9.39 1.88 23.44
C GLN A 276 8.22 2.15 22.50
N VAL A 277 8.50 2.33 21.22
CA VAL A 277 7.47 2.39 20.17
C VAL A 277 7.06 0.97 19.83
N LYS A 278 5.75 0.68 19.79
CA LYS A 278 5.26 -0.67 19.50
C LYS A 278 4.44 -0.66 18.22
N PHE A 279 4.69 -1.66 17.37
CA PHE A 279 3.90 -1.92 16.17
C PHE A 279 3.43 -3.36 16.16
N TRP A 280 2.28 -3.60 15.52
CA TRP A 280 1.82 -4.94 15.15
C TRP A 280 2.10 -5.13 13.67
N LEU A 281 2.93 -6.12 13.33
CA LEU A 281 3.37 -6.41 11.98
C LEU A 281 2.81 -7.76 11.54
N THR A 282 2.23 -7.80 10.34
CA THR A 282 1.86 -9.06 9.66
C THR A 282 2.76 -9.26 8.45
N THR A 283 3.59 -10.31 8.48
CA THR A 283 4.41 -10.70 7.32
C THR A 283 3.70 -11.77 6.51
N PRO A 284 3.42 -11.57 5.20
CA PRO A 284 2.59 -12.50 4.42
C PRO A 284 3.20 -13.89 4.18
N GLY A 285 4.52 -13.99 4.24
CA GLY A 285 5.26 -15.17 3.79
C GLY A 285 6.67 -15.21 4.37
N PRO A 286 7.41 -16.30 4.12
CA PRO A 286 8.85 -16.31 4.31
C PRO A 286 9.54 -15.37 3.31
N GLY A 287 10.67 -14.81 3.70
CA GLY A 287 11.45 -13.91 2.86
C GLY A 287 12.23 -12.86 3.65
N ARG A 288 12.83 -11.92 2.93
CA ARG A 288 13.50 -10.76 3.51
C ARG A 288 12.62 -9.53 3.37
N TYR A 289 12.68 -8.66 4.38
CA TYR A 289 11.89 -7.43 4.42
C TYR A 289 12.79 -6.28 4.84
N ARG A 290 12.60 -5.09 4.26
CA ARG A 290 13.24 -3.86 4.69
C ARG A 290 12.23 -3.03 5.49
N LEU A 291 12.61 -2.69 6.70
CA LEU A 291 11.88 -1.78 7.58
C LEU A 291 12.49 -0.39 7.51
N TYR A 292 11.64 0.62 7.53
CA TYR A 292 11.99 2.03 7.68
C TYR A 292 11.16 2.58 8.85
N LEU A 293 11.82 2.84 9.98
CA LEU A 293 11.22 3.42 11.17
C LEU A 293 11.53 4.91 11.19
N ASP A 294 10.51 5.74 11.00
CA ASP A 294 10.59 7.17 11.22
C ASP A 294 10.24 7.48 12.68
N PHE A 295 11.11 8.21 13.37
CA PHE A 295 10.90 8.69 14.74
C PHE A 295 11.39 10.14 14.88
N GLN A 296 10.87 10.87 15.87
CA GLN A 296 11.21 12.28 16.05
C GLN A 296 11.88 12.54 17.40
N VAL A 297 13.02 13.24 17.38
CA VAL A 297 13.74 13.74 18.56
C VAL A 297 14.19 15.16 18.26
N ALA A 298 14.09 16.07 19.24
CA ALA A 298 14.54 17.46 19.11
C ALA A 298 13.98 18.21 17.87
N ASN A 299 12.75 17.88 17.46
CA ASN A 299 12.02 18.39 16.29
C ASN A 299 12.62 17.99 14.94
N GLU A 300 13.47 16.97 14.92
CA GLU A 300 14.04 16.37 13.71
C GLU A 300 13.53 14.93 13.57
N VAL A 301 13.17 14.57 12.33
CA VAL A 301 12.72 13.22 11.99
C VAL A 301 13.92 12.42 11.50
N HIS A 302 14.12 11.25 12.07
CA HIS A 302 15.17 10.30 11.75
C HIS A 302 14.57 9.01 11.23
N THR A 303 15.23 8.36 10.28
CA THR A 303 14.79 7.09 9.69
C THR A 303 15.79 5.99 9.99
N ALA A 304 15.44 5.08 10.91
CA ALA A 304 16.22 3.87 11.16
C ALA A 304 15.80 2.75 10.21
N GLU A 305 16.76 2.05 9.62
CA GLU A 305 16.48 1.00 8.64
C GLU A 305 16.97 -0.38 9.07
N PHE A 306 16.13 -1.41 8.93
CA PHE A 306 16.44 -2.79 9.33
C PHE A 306 16.14 -3.78 8.22
N THR A 307 16.98 -4.80 8.07
CA THR A 307 16.62 -5.98 7.28
C THR A 307 16.11 -7.07 8.22
N LEU A 308 14.91 -7.59 7.94
CA LEU A 308 14.37 -8.77 8.59
C LEU A 308 14.57 -10.00 7.70
N THR A 309 14.64 -11.16 8.32
CA THR A 309 14.47 -12.46 7.66
C THR A 309 13.35 -13.21 8.36
N VAL A 310 12.35 -13.62 7.60
CA VAL A 310 11.23 -14.44 8.05
C VAL A 310 11.39 -15.81 7.41
N THR A 311 11.33 -16.85 8.23
CA THR A 311 11.44 -18.25 7.81
C THR A 311 10.09 -18.94 7.79
#